data_AF-A0A2U0RW94-F1
#
_entry.id   AF-A0A2U0RW94-F1
#
_cell.length_a   1.000
_cell.length_b   1.000
_cell.length_c   1.000
_cell.angle_alpha   90.00
_cell.angle_beta   90.00
_cell.angle_gamma   90.00
#
_symmetry.space_group_name_H-M   'P 1'
#
loop_
_entity.id
_entity.type
_entity.pdbx_description
1 polymer ?
#
loop_
_entity_poly.entity_id
_entity_poly.type
_entity_poly.pdbx_seq_one_letter_code
_entity_poly.pdbx_strand_id
1 'polypeptide(L)'
;SYDEAKTEKSFYHVQVNKNGKPKLERIQLETPRKFVILEQTYTGLTPSKITAEVAQLVEENDEPEAIIVPVIKGVLPAEATRGEIDLAKIRNAGNKSLLVHPVLRLRETEISEDIIRSIFGSDMKDITTKAFEYFFEIFSESYNRTESEKIARLAVDLISPLKEKRELKVKEKLEEFL
;
A
#
# COMPACT_ATOMS: atom_id res chain seq x y z
N SER A 1 -16.23 12.98 0.08
CA SER A 1 -14.85 12.47 0.25
C SER A 1 -14.51 12.37 1.73
N TYR A 2 -13.59 11.49 2.18
CA TYR A 2 -13.12 11.54 3.58
C TYR A 2 -12.45 12.88 3.90
N ASP A 3 -11.94 13.60 2.90
CA ASP A 3 -11.38 14.95 3.06
C ASP A 3 -12.37 15.96 3.68
N GLU A 4 -13.68 15.70 3.56
CA GLU A 4 -14.74 16.54 4.14
C GLU A 4 -15.05 16.21 5.61
N ALA A 5 -14.42 15.19 6.21
CA ALA A 5 -14.64 14.83 7.61
C ALA A 5 -14.31 15.98 8.57
N LYS A 6 -13.36 16.84 8.19
CA LYS A 6 -12.97 18.04 8.95
C LYS A 6 -13.98 19.18 8.79
N THR A 7 -14.95 19.05 7.88
CA THR A 7 -15.94 20.09 7.61
C THR A 7 -17.21 19.82 8.41
N GLU A 8 -17.54 20.74 9.31
CA GLU A 8 -18.77 20.68 10.09
C GLU A 8 -20.01 20.70 9.20
N LYS A 9 -20.82 19.65 9.31
CA LYS A 9 -22.07 19.53 8.58
C LYS A 9 -23.11 20.48 9.18
N SER A 10 -23.63 21.35 8.31
CA SER A 10 -24.51 22.46 8.67
C SER A 10 -25.31 22.92 7.46
N PHE A 11 -26.37 23.68 7.67
CA PHE A 11 -27.10 24.36 6.61
C PHE A 11 -27.32 25.83 6.97
N TYR A 12 -27.57 26.65 5.96
CA TYR A 12 -27.89 28.07 6.15
C TYR A 12 -29.40 28.27 6.21
N HIS A 13 -29.88 28.82 7.31
CA HIS A 13 -31.20 29.38 7.43
C HIS A 13 -31.12 30.87 7.06
N VAL A 14 -31.74 31.24 5.94
CA VAL A 14 -31.69 32.61 5.40
C VAL A 14 -33.06 33.24 5.50
N GLN A 15 -33.15 34.30 6.30
CA GLN A 15 -34.36 35.12 6.41
C GLN A 15 -34.21 36.38 5.56
N VAL A 16 -35.08 36.55 4.57
CA VAL A 16 -35.10 37.74 3.71
C VAL A 16 -36.27 38.63 4.12
N ASN A 17 -35.98 39.87 4.50
CA ASN A 17 -36.99 40.87 4.82
C ASN A 17 -37.37 41.70 3.58
N LYS A 18 -38.47 42.47 3.67
CA LYS A 18 -38.96 43.36 2.60
C LYS A 18 -37.93 44.40 2.13
N ASN A 19 -36.90 44.68 2.94
CA ASN A 19 -35.85 45.66 2.63
C ASN A 19 -34.66 45.04 1.87
N GLY A 20 -34.74 43.74 1.51
CA GLY A 20 -33.72 43.04 0.74
C GLY A 20 -32.42 42.74 1.49
N LYS A 21 -32.38 42.94 2.82
CA LYS A 21 -31.20 42.60 3.64
C LYS A 21 -31.38 41.19 4.24
N PRO A 22 -30.63 40.18 3.77
CA PRO A 22 -30.73 38.83 4.30
C PRO A 22 -30.07 38.74 5.67
N LYS A 23 -30.72 38.03 6.60
CA LYS A 23 -30.12 37.54 7.85
C LYS A 23 -29.76 36.07 7.65
N LEU A 24 -28.48 35.74 7.77
CA LEU A 24 -27.99 34.36 7.67
C LEU A 24 -27.73 33.80 9.06
N GLU A 25 -28.23 32.60 9.29
CA GLU A 25 -27.97 31.77 10.46
C GLU A 25 -27.43 30.43 9.98
N ARG A 26 -26.31 29.97 10.55
CA ARG A 26 -25.72 28.67 10.22
C ARG A 26 -26.12 27.68 11.31
N ILE A 27 -26.92 26.69 10.96
CA ILE A 27 -27.42 25.67 11.88
C ILE A 27 -26.55 24.42 11.70
N GLN A 28 -25.84 24.02 12.76
CA GLN A 28 -25.05 22.79 12.79
C GLN A 28 -25.96 21.56 12.98
N LEU A 29 -25.55 20.44 12.40
CA LEU A 29 -26.21 19.15 12.66
C LEU A 29 -25.69 18.55 13.96
N GLU A 30 -26.58 18.00 14.78
CA GLU A 30 -26.24 17.48 16.12
C GLU A 30 -25.68 16.05 16.12
N THR A 31 -25.98 15.25 15.09
CA THR A 31 -25.60 13.83 15.02
C THR A 31 -24.81 13.42 13.76
N PRO A 32 -23.82 14.22 13.29
CA PRO A 32 -22.96 13.76 12.21
C PRO A 32 -22.13 12.57 12.70
N ARG A 33 -22.03 11.53 11.86
CA ARG A 33 -21.19 10.37 12.15
C ARG A 33 -19.74 10.81 12.33
N LYS A 34 -19.06 10.33 13.37
CA LYS A 34 -17.65 10.62 13.60
C LYS A 34 -16.79 9.88 12.56
N PHE A 35 -15.85 10.58 11.96
CA PHE A 35 -14.83 10.01 11.09
C PHE A 35 -13.46 10.24 11.73
N VAL A 36 -12.66 9.18 11.87
CA VAL A 36 -11.30 9.22 12.41
C VAL A 36 -10.35 8.97 11.25
N ILE A 37 -9.65 10.00 10.79
CA ILE A 37 -8.72 9.91 9.66
C ILE A 37 -7.31 9.70 10.20
N LEU A 38 -6.71 8.58 9.83
CA LEU A 38 -5.36 8.18 10.24
C LEU A 38 -4.46 8.22 9.01
N GLU A 39 -3.83 9.36 8.76
CA GLU A 39 -3.00 9.55 7.56
C GLU A 39 -1.51 9.37 7.88
N GLN A 40 -0.87 8.38 7.25
CA GLN A 40 0.55 8.11 7.44
C GLN A 40 1.23 7.70 6.12
N THR A 41 2.53 8.00 6.04
CA THR A 41 3.36 7.73 4.85
C THR A 41 4.34 6.60 5.14
N TYR A 42 4.32 5.58 4.29
CA TYR A 42 5.16 4.38 4.35
C TYR A 42 5.97 4.28 3.06
N THR A 43 7.28 4.48 3.16
CA THR A 43 8.20 4.45 2.01
C THR A 43 9.28 3.41 2.23
N GLY A 44 9.52 2.55 1.25
CA GLY A 44 10.54 1.50 1.32
C GLY A 44 10.23 0.36 2.31
N LEU A 45 8.99 0.32 2.83
CA LEU A 45 8.54 -0.76 3.70
C LEU A 45 7.84 -1.84 2.88
N THR A 46 8.03 -3.09 3.31
CA THR A 46 7.36 -4.24 2.70
C THR A 46 5.85 -4.19 2.98
N PRO A 47 5.00 -4.71 2.07
CA PRO A 47 3.55 -4.74 2.28
C PRO A 47 3.11 -5.40 3.60
N SER A 48 3.83 -6.43 4.03
CA SER A 48 3.59 -7.11 5.32
C SER A 48 3.80 -6.20 6.54
N LYS A 49 4.86 -5.39 6.54
CA LYS A 49 5.15 -4.42 7.60
C LYS A 49 4.12 -3.29 7.60
N ILE A 50 3.81 -2.72 6.42
CA ILE A 50 2.78 -1.70 6.28
C ILE A 50 1.44 -2.21 6.81
N THR A 51 1.05 -3.43 6.45
CA THR A 51 -0.18 -4.06 6.94
C THR A 51 -0.20 -4.14 8.47
N ALA A 52 0.89 -4.58 9.09
CA ALA A 52 0.98 -4.71 10.53
C ALA A 52 0.91 -3.34 11.25
N GLU A 53 1.68 -2.35 10.78
CA GLU A 53 1.70 -1.01 11.36
C GLU A 53 0.35 -0.31 11.21
N VAL A 54 -0.33 -0.45 10.06
CA VAL A 54 -1.65 0.14 9.85
C VAL A 54 -2.71 -0.55 10.70
N ALA A 55 -2.66 -1.88 10.83
CA ALA A 55 -3.59 -2.61 11.70
C ALA A 55 -3.45 -2.16 13.16
N GLN A 56 -2.22 -2.03 13.66
CA GLN A 56 -1.95 -1.50 15.00
C GLN A 56 -2.48 -0.06 15.15
N LEU A 57 -2.25 0.80 14.16
CA LEU A 57 -2.74 2.18 14.18
C LEU A 57 -4.28 2.24 14.27
N VAL A 58 -4.97 1.31 13.59
CA VAL A 58 -6.43 1.18 13.68
C VAL A 58 -6.86 0.73 15.08
N GLU A 59 -6.20 -0.27 15.68
CA GLU A 59 -6.48 -0.75 17.04
C GLU A 59 -6.34 0.35 18.10
N GLU A 60 -5.26 1.14 18.01
CA GLU A 60 -4.97 2.24 18.94
C GLU A 60 -6.00 3.37 18.87
N ASN A 61 -6.65 3.54 17.72
CA ASN A 61 -7.63 4.59 17.46
C ASN A 61 -9.06 4.05 17.30
N ASP A 62 -9.30 2.82 17.78
CA ASP A 62 -10.58 2.15 17.65
C ASP A 62 -11.61 2.72 18.62
N GLU A 63 -12.49 3.57 18.09
CA GLU A 63 -13.50 4.29 18.85
C GLU A 63 -14.92 3.83 18.50
N PRO A 64 -15.82 3.66 19.50
CA PRO A 64 -17.22 3.36 19.26
C PRO A 64 -17.90 4.38 18.34
N GLU A 65 -18.80 3.90 17.50
CA GLU A 65 -19.63 4.71 16.58
C GLU A 65 -18.87 5.52 15.52
N ALA A 66 -17.54 5.40 15.45
CA ALA A 66 -16.71 6.07 14.46
C ALA A 66 -16.55 5.23 13.18
N ILE A 67 -16.28 5.92 12.08
CA ILE A 67 -15.73 5.35 10.85
C ILE A 67 -14.23 5.68 10.82
N ILE A 68 -13.38 4.67 10.86
CA ILE A 68 -11.93 4.83 10.83
C ILE A 68 -11.47 4.77 9.37
N VAL A 69 -10.69 5.74 8.94
CA VAL A 69 -10.18 5.87 7.58
C VAL A 69 -8.66 5.94 7.62
N PRO A 70 -7.96 4.80 7.62
CA PRO A 70 -6.50 4.79 7.48
C PRO A 70 -6.13 5.13 6.02
N VAL A 71 -5.40 6.22 5.84
CA VAL A 71 -4.92 6.71 4.54
C VAL A 71 -3.44 6.34 4.42
N ILE A 72 -3.16 5.33 3.61
CA ILE A 72 -1.86 4.68 3.49
C ILE A 72 -1.13 5.30 2.29
N LYS A 73 -0.23 6.25 2.54
CA LYS A 73 0.54 6.95 1.51
C LYS A 73 1.95 6.39 1.38
N GLY A 74 2.62 6.68 0.28
CA GLY A 74 4.07 6.48 0.15
C GLY A 74 4.48 5.74 -1.11
N VAL A 75 5.64 5.10 -1.08
CA VAL A 75 6.25 4.41 -2.22
C VAL A 75 6.70 3.01 -1.80
N LEU A 76 6.19 2.00 -2.50
CA LEU A 76 6.57 0.59 -2.32
C LEU A 76 7.92 0.32 -2.97
N PRO A 77 8.72 -0.61 -2.43
CA PRO A 77 9.95 -1.05 -3.07
C PRO A 77 9.65 -1.73 -4.43
N ALA A 78 10.67 -1.84 -5.29
CA ALA A 78 10.52 -2.24 -6.69
C ALA A 78 9.91 -3.64 -6.89
N GLU A 79 10.11 -4.54 -5.93
CA GLU A 79 9.59 -5.90 -5.93
C GLU A 79 8.17 -6.04 -5.36
N ALA A 80 7.60 -4.98 -4.78
CA ALA A 80 6.35 -5.04 -4.06
C ALA A 80 5.20 -4.33 -4.79
N THR A 81 4.03 -4.96 -4.75
CA THR A 81 2.81 -4.42 -5.35
C THR A 81 1.79 -4.01 -4.30
N ARG A 82 0.87 -3.10 -4.67
CA ARG A 82 -0.23 -2.69 -3.79
C ARG A 82 -1.17 -3.84 -3.42
N GLY A 83 -1.24 -4.88 -4.25
CA GLY A 83 -2.11 -6.04 -4.05
C GLY A 83 -1.70 -6.92 -2.86
N GLU A 84 -0.45 -6.81 -2.42
CA GLU A 84 0.09 -7.57 -1.28
C GLU A 84 -0.29 -6.97 0.08
N ILE A 85 -0.90 -5.78 0.11
CA ILE A 85 -1.41 -5.19 1.36
C ILE A 85 -2.68 -5.95 1.77
N ASP A 86 -2.65 -6.61 2.93
CA ASP A 86 -3.80 -7.34 3.44
C ASP A 86 -4.84 -6.37 4.05
N LEU A 87 -5.72 -5.89 3.17
CA LEU A 87 -6.83 -5.02 3.56
C LEU A 87 -7.84 -5.72 4.48
N ALA A 88 -7.95 -7.04 4.43
CA ALA A 88 -8.87 -7.76 5.32
C ALA A 88 -8.34 -7.72 6.75
N LYS A 89 -7.04 -7.95 6.95
CA LYS A 89 -6.39 -7.81 8.26
C LYS A 89 -6.54 -6.41 8.83
N ILE A 90 -6.33 -5.37 8.01
CA ILE A 90 -6.51 -3.97 8.46
C ILE A 90 -7.97 -3.70 8.86
N ARG A 91 -8.95 -4.17 8.09
CA ARG A 91 -10.37 -3.98 8.41
C ARG A 91 -10.78 -4.67 9.71
N ASN A 92 -10.26 -5.88 9.92
CA ASN A 92 -10.56 -6.70 11.09
C ASN A 92 -9.83 -6.23 12.37
N ALA A 93 -8.93 -5.25 12.27
CA ALA A 93 -8.25 -4.67 13.41
C ALA A 93 -9.18 -3.78 14.26
N GLY A 94 -10.20 -3.18 13.65
CA GLY A 94 -11.23 -2.42 14.36
C GLY A 94 -12.31 -3.34 14.92
N ASN A 95 -12.56 -3.27 16.23
CA ASN A 95 -13.55 -4.08 16.94
C ASN A 95 -14.72 -3.26 17.50
N LYS A 96 -14.52 -1.97 17.79
CA LYS A 96 -15.49 -1.06 18.41
C LYS A 96 -16.10 -0.11 17.39
N SER A 97 -15.31 0.33 16.42
CA SER A 97 -15.76 1.18 15.33
C SER A 97 -16.82 0.51 14.47
N LEU A 98 -17.61 1.33 13.78
CA LEU A 98 -18.66 0.82 12.89
C LEU A 98 -18.08 0.28 11.59
N LEU A 99 -16.99 0.89 11.13
CA LEU A 99 -16.35 0.55 9.89
C LEU A 99 -14.91 1.04 9.89
N VAL A 100 -14.01 0.18 9.41
CA VAL A 100 -12.68 0.56 8.98
C VAL A 100 -12.66 0.59 7.46
N HIS A 101 -12.33 1.74 6.87
CA HIS A 101 -12.31 1.96 5.43
C HIS A 101 -10.90 2.41 4.97
N PRO A 102 -9.99 1.47 4.69
CA PRO A 102 -8.63 1.81 4.25
C PRO A 102 -8.61 2.43 2.86
N VAL A 103 -7.78 3.46 2.70
CA VAL A 103 -7.54 4.16 1.44
C VAL A 103 -6.07 4.01 1.05
N LEU A 104 -5.80 3.27 -0.03
CA LEU A 104 -4.45 3.09 -0.56
C LEU A 104 -4.07 4.26 -1.48
N ARG A 105 -2.98 4.95 -1.13
CA ARG A 105 -2.31 5.99 -1.93
C ARG A 105 -0.80 5.71 -2.03
N LEU A 106 -0.48 4.44 -2.26
CA LEU A 106 0.89 3.98 -2.51
C LEU A 106 1.21 4.11 -4.01
N ARG A 107 2.47 4.43 -4.32
CA ARG A 107 3.06 4.31 -5.64
C ARG A 107 3.99 3.11 -5.66
N GLU A 108 4.01 2.37 -6.75
CA GLU A 108 4.95 1.27 -6.96
C GLU A 108 6.22 1.87 -7.58
N THR A 109 7.40 1.46 -7.10
CA THR A 109 8.67 1.93 -7.70
C THR A 109 8.84 1.25 -9.04
N GLU A 110 8.96 2.04 -10.10
CA GLU A 110 9.37 1.53 -11.40
C GLU A 110 10.88 1.39 -11.41
N ILE A 111 11.37 0.24 -11.88
CA ILE A 111 12.80 0.01 -12.06
C ILE A 111 13.29 0.97 -13.14
N SER A 112 14.36 1.72 -12.84
CA SER A 112 14.90 2.71 -13.78
C SER A 112 15.26 2.06 -15.12
N GLU A 113 14.83 2.69 -16.23
CA GLU A 113 15.23 2.27 -17.58
C GLU A 113 16.75 2.22 -17.75
N ASP A 114 17.51 3.04 -17.01
CA ASP A 114 18.97 3.03 -17.07
C ASP A 114 19.55 1.74 -16.48
N ILE A 115 18.91 1.19 -15.44
CA ILE A 115 19.29 -0.12 -14.87
C ILE A 115 18.92 -1.23 -15.86
N ILE A 116 17.74 -1.16 -16.47
CA ILE A 116 17.35 -2.11 -17.52
C ILE A 116 18.33 -2.06 -18.70
N ARG A 117 18.72 -0.85 -19.13
CA ARG A 117 19.67 -0.66 -20.23
C ARG A 117 21.10 -1.07 -19.87
N SER A 118 21.55 -0.86 -18.63
CA SER A 118 22.89 -1.29 -18.21
C SER A 118 23.01 -2.81 -18.15
N ILE A 119 21.94 -3.51 -17.75
CA ILE A 119 21.91 -4.98 -17.65
C ILE A 119 21.67 -5.63 -19.03
N PHE A 120 20.75 -5.07 -19.83
CA PHE A 120 20.36 -5.67 -21.10
C PHE A 120 21.05 -5.07 -22.33
N GLY A 121 21.74 -3.94 -22.22
CA GLY A 121 22.41 -3.24 -23.32
C GLY A 121 23.70 -3.92 -23.80
N SER A 122 23.86 -3.92 -25.13
CA SER A 122 25.05 -4.16 -25.99
C SER A 122 26.04 -5.31 -25.74
N ASP A 123 26.21 -5.82 -24.52
CA ASP A 123 27.11 -6.94 -24.24
C ASP A 123 26.44 -8.29 -24.54
N MET A 124 27.17 -9.16 -25.25
CA MET A 124 26.84 -10.58 -25.46
C MET A 124 27.02 -11.37 -24.16
N LYS A 125 26.26 -11.04 -23.12
CA LYS A 125 26.06 -11.93 -21.96
C LYS A 125 24.86 -12.83 -22.19
N ASP A 126 24.95 -14.05 -21.69
CA ASP A 126 23.87 -15.02 -21.72
C ASP A 126 22.65 -14.50 -20.94
N ILE A 127 21.44 -14.82 -21.41
CA ILE A 127 20.20 -14.24 -20.86
C ILE A 127 20.00 -14.59 -19.38
N THR A 128 20.50 -15.75 -18.98
CA THR A 128 20.50 -16.25 -17.60
C THR A 128 21.35 -15.37 -16.69
N THR A 129 22.51 -14.90 -17.16
CA THR A 129 23.38 -13.99 -16.42
C THR A 129 22.73 -12.62 -16.26
N LYS A 130 22.10 -12.11 -17.33
CA LYS A 130 21.35 -10.84 -17.28
C LYS A 130 20.15 -10.92 -16.34
N ALA A 131 19.43 -12.04 -16.33
CA ALA A 131 18.33 -12.27 -15.41
C ALA A 131 18.80 -12.31 -13.94
N PHE A 132 19.94 -12.95 -13.67
CA PHE A 132 20.54 -12.94 -12.34
C PHE A 132 20.92 -11.52 -11.89
N GLU A 133 21.64 -10.77 -12.73
CA GLU A 133 22.04 -9.38 -12.44
C GLU A 133 20.80 -8.50 -12.18
N TYR A 134 19.74 -8.66 -12.98
CA TYR A 134 18.47 -7.97 -12.80
C TYR A 134 17.82 -8.26 -11.45
N PHE A 135 17.64 -9.53 -11.09
CA PHE A 135 17.03 -9.88 -9.81
C PHE A 135 17.91 -9.47 -8.62
N PHE A 136 19.23 -9.60 -8.76
CA PHE A 136 20.16 -9.25 -7.70
C PHE A 136 20.12 -7.75 -7.38
N GLU A 137 20.09 -6.88 -8.38
CA GLU A 137 19.94 -5.42 -8.17
C GLU A 137 18.62 -5.08 -7.47
N ILE A 138 17.50 -5.69 -7.89
CA ILE A 138 16.19 -5.50 -7.25
C ILE A 138 16.24 -5.91 -5.77
N PHE A 139 16.70 -7.13 -5.47
CA PHE A 139 16.70 -7.63 -4.10
C PHE A 139 17.72 -6.92 -3.21
N SER A 140 18.78 -6.35 -3.79
CA SER A 140 19.79 -5.57 -3.05
C SER A 140 19.23 -4.28 -2.46
N GLU A 141 18.09 -3.77 -2.95
CA GLU A 141 17.41 -2.61 -2.34
C GLU A 141 16.79 -2.95 -0.97
N SER A 142 16.38 -4.20 -0.78
CA SER A 142 15.56 -4.62 0.37
C SER A 142 16.22 -5.64 1.29
N TYR A 143 17.26 -6.34 0.82
CA TYR A 143 17.92 -7.41 1.55
C TYR A 143 19.43 -7.18 1.64
N ASN A 144 20.08 -7.90 2.56
CA ASN A 144 21.54 -7.89 2.60
C ASN A 144 22.11 -8.61 1.36
N ARG A 145 23.37 -8.32 1.02
CA ARG A 145 24.02 -8.84 -0.20
C ARG A 145 23.93 -10.37 -0.34
N THR A 146 24.14 -11.11 0.75
CA THR A 146 24.15 -12.57 0.75
C THR A 146 22.76 -13.15 0.54
N GLU A 147 21.74 -12.56 1.16
CA GLU A 147 20.33 -12.93 0.94
C GLU A 147 19.89 -12.58 -0.48
N SER A 148 20.24 -11.38 -0.96
CA SER A 148 19.92 -10.92 -2.32
C SER A 148 20.48 -11.88 -3.38
N GLU A 149 21.71 -12.35 -3.20
CA GLU A 149 22.31 -13.33 -4.11
C GLU A 149 21.56 -14.66 -4.09
N LYS A 150 21.20 -15.17 -2.91
CA LYS A 150 20.45 -16.43 -2.79
C LYS A 150 19.07 -16.34 -3.45
N ILE A 151 18.34 -15.26 -3.18
CA ILE A 151 17.00 -15.01 -3.73
C ILE A 151 17.09 -14.82 -5.25
N ALA A 152 18.08 -14.08 -5.75
CA ALA A 152 18.28 -13.89 -7.18
C ALA A 152 18.59 -15.20 -7.92
N ARG A 153 19.42 -16.08 -7.35
CA ARG A 153 19.68 -17.42 -7.91
C ARG A 153 18.42 -18.26 -7.97
N LEU A 154 17.62 -18.26 -6.89
CA LEU A 154 16.33 -18.96 -6.87
C LEU A 154 15.39 -18.43 -7.95
N ALA A 155 15.29 -17.10 -8.09
CA ALA A 155 14.42 -16.49 -9.08
C ALA A 155 14.77 -16.94 -10.51
N VAL A 156 16.07 -17.00 -10.85
CA VAL A 156 16.55 -17.51 -12.15
C VAL A 156 16.19 -18.99 -12.33
N ASP A 157 16.42 -19.80 -11.29
CA ASP A 157 16.11 -21.23 -11.29
C ASP A 157 14.61 -21.53 -11.48
N LEU A 158 13.74 -20.61 -11.06
CA LEU A 158 12.29 -20.72 -11.20
C LEU A 158 11.77 -20.34 -12.59
N ILE A 159 12.52 -19.58 -13.39
CA ILE A 159 12.09 -19.15 -14.75
C ILE A 159 11.71 -20.34 -15.62
N SER A 160 12.60 -21.34 -15.71
CA SER A 160 12.39 -22.48 -16.62
C SER A 160 11.19 -23.34 -16.21
N PRO A 161 11.05 -23.77 -14.93
CA PRO A 161 9.86 -24.47 -14.45
C PRO A 161 8.55 -23.69 -14.63
N LEU A 162 8.55 -22.37 -14.39
CA LEU A 162 7.36 -21.53 -14.53
C LEU A 162 6.93 -21.42 -16.00
N LYS A 163 7.89 -21.21 -16.92
CA LYS A 163 7.63 -21.17 -18.36
C LYS A 163 7.03 -22.47 -18.87
N GLU A 164 7.48 -23.60 -18.35
CA GLU A 164 7.00 -24.94 -18.70
C GLU A 164 5.73 -25.36 -17.92
N LYS A 165 5.19 -24.49 -17.06
CA LYS A 165 4.04 -24.76 -16.17
C LYS A 165 4.22 -26.02 -15.30
N ARG A 166 5.44 -26.28 -14.86
CA ARG A 166 5.79 -27.43 -14.00
C ARG A 166 5.64 -27.07 -12.52
N GLU A 167 4.41 -26.97 -12.05
CA GLU A 167 4.07 -26.52 -10.69
C GLU A 167 4.75 -27.35 -9.58
N LEU A 168 4.84 -28.67 -9.74
CA LEU A 168 5.53 -29.55 -8.78
C LEU A 168 7.00 -29.17 -8.59
N LYS A 169 7.74 -28.93 -9.68
CA LYS A 169 9.15 -28.52 -9.62
C LYS A 169 9.35 -27.13 -9.03
N VAL A 170 8.40 -26.22 -9.28
CA VAL A 170 8.39 -24.89 -8.67
C VAL A 170 8.24 -25.04 -7.16
N LYS A 171 7.29 -25.86 -6.71
CA LYS A 171 7.03 -26.11 -5.30
C LYS A 171 8.23 -26.73 -4.58
N GLU A 172 8.85 -27.76 -5.16
CA GLU A 172 10.07 -28.38 -4.63
C GLU A 172 11.19 -27.35 -4.42
N LYS A 173 11.47 -26.52 -5.44
CA LYS A 173 12.50 -25.48 -5.34
C LYS A 173 12.18 -24.40 -4.30
N LEU A 174 10.91 -24.07 -4.09
CA LEU A 174 10.49 -23.13 -3.05
C LEU A 174 10.60 -23.75 -1.65
N GLU A 175 10.25 -25.03 -1.50
CA GLU A 175 10.38 -25.77 -0.24
C GLU A 175 11.84 -25.99 0.15
N GLU A 176 12.75 -26.20 -0.80
CA GLU A 176 14.20 -26.29 -0.55
C GLU A 176 14.83 -24.97 -0.06
N PHE A 177 14.15 -23.84 -0.32
CA PHE A 177 14.64 -22.51 0.03
C PHE A 177 14.18 -22.04 1.43
N LEU A 178 13.09 -22.61 1.96
CA LEU A 178 12.52 -22.32 3.28
C LEU A 178 13.30 -23.01 4.41
#